data_AF-A0A919NVA5-F1
#
_entry.id   AF-A0A919NVA5-F1
#
_cell.length_a   1.000
_cell.length_b   1.000
_cell.length_c   1.000
_cell.angle_alpha   90.00
_cell.angle_beta   90.00
_cell.angle_gamma   90.00
#
_symmetry.space_group_name_H-M   'P 1'
#
loop_
_entity.id
_entity.type
_entity.pdbx_description
1 polymer ?
#
loop_
_entity_poly.entity_id
_entity_poly.type
_entity_poly.pdbx_seq_one_letter_code
_entity_poly.pdbx_strand_id
1 'polypeptide(L)'
;MEHSNNVLERSNTALPARWRAAYRAAVEMLESDQPYSDPSDPVARARAQRLRTDTRRWIRDQKTLASVGVLDPVQNFFIAQIPDNWREIDLRRRHRRRM
;
A
#
# COMPACT_ATOMS: atom_id res chain seq x y z
N MET A 1 -16.22 -19.52 39.47
CA MET A 1 -15.81 -20.03 38.15
C MET A 1 -16.47 -19.16 37.10
N GLU A 2 -15.79 -18.11 36.63
CA GLU A 2 -16.10 -17.48 35.35
C GLU A 2 -14.76 -17.00 34.77
N HIS A 3 -14.07 -17.91 34.08
CA HIS A 3 -13.00 -17.59 33.16
C HIS A 3 -13.58 -17.89 31.78
N SER A 4 -13.72 -16.86 30.94
CA SER A 4 -13.74 -16.87 29.47
C SER A 4 -14.55 -15.67 28.96
N ASN A 5 -14.07 -15.06 27.88
CA ASN A 5 -14.75 -14.05 27.05
C ASN A 5 -14.41 -12.56 27.26
N ASN A 6 -13.18 -12.19 27.61
CA ASN A 6 -12.76 -10.77 27.50
C ASN A 6 -11.39 -10.54 26.82
N VAL A 7 -10.87 -11.54 26.11
CA VAL A 7 -9.61 -11.40 25.35
C VAL A 7 -9.86 -11.22 23.84
N LEU A 8 -11.03 -11.64 23.34
CA LEU A 8 -11.38 -11.50 21.92
C LEU A 8 -11.92 -10.11 21.54
N GLU A 9 -12.49 -9.33 22.47
CA GLU A 9 -13.16 -8.06 22.13
C GLU A 9 -12.23 -6.83 22.08
N ARG A 10 -10.98 -6.94 22.52
CA ARG A 10 -10.02 -5.81 22.53
C ARG A 10 -9.00 -5.82 21.39
N SER A 11 -9.10 -6.77 20.47
CA SER A 11 -8.05 -7.04 19.48
C SER A 11 -8.61 -7.18 18.06
N ASN A 12 -9.11 -6.11 17.41
CA ASN A 12 -9.12 -5.96 15.93
C ASN A 12 -10.06 -4.85 15.41
N THR A 13 -9.74 -3.59 15.65
CA THR A 13 -10.32 -2.48 14.84
C THR A 13 -9.27 -1.56 14.24
N ALA A 14 -8.03 -1.62 14.73
CA ALA A 14 -6.94 -0.79 14.25
C ALA A 14 -6.01 -1.59 13.33
N LEU A 15 -5.91 -1.16 12.08
CA LEU A 15 -4.92 -1.68 11.14
C LEU A 15 -3.49 -1.61 11.74
N PRO A 16 -2.67 -2.67 11.60
CA PRO A 16 -1.29 -2.65 12.05
C PRO A 16 -0.53 -1.45 11.49
N ALA A 17 0.34 -0.82 12.29
CA ALA A 17 1.07 0.39 11.88
C ALA A 17 1.87 0.18 10.58
N ARG A 18 2.49 -0.98 10.43
CA ARG A 18 3.21 -1.37 9.21
C ARG A 18 2.29 -1.49 8.00
N TRP A 19 1.09 -2.03 8.18
CA TRP A 19 0.09 -2.15 7.12
C TRP A 19 -0.41 -0.76 6.69
N ARG A 20 -0.71 0.12 7.66
CA ARG A 20 -1.10 1.51 7.39
C ARG A 20 -0.03 2.29 6.63
N ALA A 21 1.24 2.12 6.99
CA ALA A 21 2.35 2.76 6.30
C ALA A 21 2.46 2.29 4.85
N ALA A 22 2.33 0.98 4.61
CA ALA A 22 2.34 0.42 3.26
C ALA A 22 1.15 0.89 2.41
N TYR A 23 -0.04 0.95 3.00
CA TYR A 23 -1.23 1.50 2.33
C TYR A 23 -1.03 2.98 1.96
N ARG A 24 -0.52 3.80 2.88
CA ARG A 24 -0.21 5.22 2.59
C ARG A 24 0.79 5.36 1.45
N ALA A 25 1.86 4.57 1.46
CA ALA A 25 2.84 4.57 0.37
C ALA A 25 2.21 4.16 -0.97
N ALA A 26 1.25 3.21 -0.96
CA ALA A 26 0.50 2.83 -2.16
C ALA A 26 -0.37 3.96 -2.68
N VAL A 27 -1.13 4.63 -1.81
CA VAL A 27 -1.96 5.77 -2.18
C VAL A 27 -1.11 6.93 -2.69
N GLU A 28 -0.06 7.30 -1.96
CA GLU A 28 0.86 8.37 -2.36
C GLU A 28 1.54 8.07 -3.70
N MET A 29 1.88 6.81 -3.98
CA MET A 29 2.44 6.41 -5.27
C MET A 29 1.48 6.67 -6.44
N LEU A 30 0.17 6.56 -6.19
CA LEU A 30 -0.90 6.70 -7.17
C LEU A 30 -1.46 8.13 -7.25
N GLU A 31 -1.37 8.90 -6.18
CA GLU A 31 -1.84 10.29 -6.10
C GLU A 31 -0.76 11.30 -6.46
N SER A 32 0.48 11.08 -6.00
CA SER A 32 1.54 12.07 -6.10
C SER A 32 2.19 12.09 -7.49
N ASP A 33 2.13 13.26 -8.13
CA ASP A 33 2.95 13.58 -9.31
C ASP A 33 4.38 14.00 -8.93
N GLN A 34 4.70 14.23 -7.66
CA GLN A 34 6.02 14.71 -7.23
C GLN A 34 7.15 13.70 -7.49
N PRO A 35 8.33 14.17 -7.93
CA PRO A 35 9.51 13.34 -7.93
C PRO A 35 9.81 12.88 -6.50
N TYR A 36 9.82 11.56 -6.29
CA TYR A 36 10.17 10.95 -5.00
C TYR A 36 11.66 11.17 -4.62
N SER A 37 12.44 11.82 -5.48
CA SER A 37 13.86 12.11 -5.25
C SER A 37 14.32 13.27 -6.11
N ASP A 38 15.18 14.10 -5.52
CA ASP A 38 16.02 15.03 -6.26
C ASP A 38 16.89 14.24 -7.27
N PRO A 39 16.86 14.57 -8.58
CA PRO A 39 17.68 13.91 -9.59
C PRO A 39 19.19 14.03 -9.33
N SER A 40 19.61 14.96 -8.49
CA SER A 40 21.01 15.23 -8.11
C SER A 40 21.58 14.20 -7.13
N ASP A 41 20.72 13.46 -6.41
CA ASP A 41 21.15 12.47 -5.41
C ASP A 41 20.88 11.02 -5.91
N PRO A 42 21.94 10.28 -6.32
CA PRO A 42 21.80 8.92 -6.81
C PRO A 42 21.33 7.93 -5.73
N VAL A 43 21.64 8.18 -4.45
CA VAL A 43 21.23 7.33 -3.32
C VAL A 43 19.76 7.54 -3.02
N ALA A 44 19.29 8.79 -2.98
CA ALA A 44 17.87 9.10 -2.84
C ALA A 44 17.06 8.44 -3.96
N ARG A 45 17.54 8.55 -5.21
CA ARG A 45 16.92 7.90 -6.38
C ARG A 45 16.82 6.39 -6.23
N ALA A 46 17.89 5.73 -5.79
CA ALA A 46 17.89 4.28 -5.58
C ALA A 46 16.89 3.86 -4.49
N ARG A 47 16.81 4.62 -3.38
CA ARG A 47 15.84 4.38 -2.30
C ARG A 47 14.40 4.52 -2.79
N ALA A 48 14.10 5.57 -3.56
CA ALA A 48 12.77 5.77 -4.12
C ALA A 48 12.38 4.66 -5.12
N GLN A 49 13.30 4.20 -5.96
CA GLN A 49 13.05 3.07 -6.87
C GLN A 49 12.76 1.78 -6.11
N ARG A 50 13.51 1.51 -5.04
CA ARG A 50 13.29 0.35 -4.17
C ARG A 50 11.93 0.44 -3.47
N LEU A 51 11.64 1.57 -2.83
CA LEU A 51 10.36 1.80 -2.18
C LEU A 51 9.20 1.59 -3.14
N ARG A 52 9.28 2.14 -4.36
CA ARG A 52 8.23 1.94 -5.37
C ARG A 52 8.07 0.47 -5.77
N THR A 53 9.17 -0.26 -5.92
CA THR A 53 9.15 -1.69 -6.24
C THR A 53 8.48 -2.50 -5.12
N ASP A 54 8.81 -2.19 -3.88
CA ASP A 54 8.22 -2.82 -2.70
C ASP A 54 6.73 -2.50 -2.59
N THR A 55 6.33 -1.24 -2.82
CA THR A 55 4.92 -0.82 -2.86
C THR A 55 4.13 -1.53 -3.95
N ARG A 56 4.67 -1.66 -5.17
CA ARG A 56 4.00 -2.41 -6.26
C ARG A 56 3.78 -3.87 -5.91
N ARG A 57 4.80 -4.51 -5.31
CA ARG A 57 4.70 -5.89 -4.83
C ARG A 57 3.61 -5.99 -3.78
N TRP A 58 3.63 -5.08 -2.80
CA TRP A 58 2.62 -5.05 -1.74
C TRP A 58 1.19 -4.91 -2.29
N ILE A 59 0.91 -3.97 -3.20
CA ILE A 59 -0.43 -3.80 -3.79
C ILE A 59 -0.90 -5.11 -4.47
N ARG A 60 -0.02 -5.74 -5.25
CA ARG A 60 -0.34 -6.98 -5.96
C ARG A 60 -0.66 -8.10 -4.96
N ASP A 61 0.16 -8.26 -3.94
CA ASP A 61 -0.01 -9.31 -2.95
C ASP A 61 -1.30 -9.07 -2.14
N GLN A 62 -1.61 -7.83 -1.75
CA GLN A 62 -2.86 -7.49 -1.07
C GLN A 62 -4.10 -7.72 -1.95
N LYS A 63 -4.06 -7.34 -3.24
CA LYS A 63 -5.16 -7.63 -4.18
C LYS A 63 -5.38 -9.14 -4.34
N THR A 64 -4.29 -9.92 -4.35
CA THR A 64 -4.37 -11.38 -4.38
C THR A 64 -5.03 -11.92 -3.11
N LEU A 65 -4.58 -11.48 -1.94
CA LEU A 65 -5.15 -11.86 -0.65
C LEU A 65 -6.63 -11.46 -0.52
N ALA A 66 -7.01 -10.30 -1.04
CA ALA A 66 -8.41 -9.87 -1.12
C ALA A 66 -9.24 -10.83 -1.98
N SER A 67 -8.73 -11.22 -3.16
CA SER A 67 -9.44 -12.10 -4.09
C SER A 67 -9.67 -13.52 -3.55
N VAL A 68 -8.79 -13.99 -2.66
CA VAL A 68 -8.91 -15.32 -2.01
C VAL A 68 -9.60 -15.24 -0.64
N GLY A 69 -10.11 -14.08 -0.23
CA GLY A 69 -10.86 -13.91 1.02
C GLY A 69 -10.01 -14.01 2.30
N VAL A 70 -8.71 -13.77 2.23
CA VAL A 70 -7.79 -13.90 3.38
C VAL A 70 -7.70 -12.61 4.22
N LEU A 71 -7.96 -11.45 3.61
CA LEU A 71 -7.91 -10.18 4.34
C LEU A 71 -9.09 -10.04 5.30
N ASP A 72 -8.84 -9.45 6.47
CA ASP A 72 -9.93 -9.03 7.36
C ASP A 72 -10.80 -7.95 6.69
N PRO A 73 -12.05 -7.75 7.14
CA PRO A 73 -12.98 -6.82 6.50
C PRO A 73 -12.46 -5.39 6.38
N VAL A 74 -11.68 -4.91 7.36
CA VAL A 74 -11.13 -3.55 7.35
C VAL A 74 -10.02 -3.45 6.29
N GLN A 75 -9.09 -4.41 6.27
CA GLN A 75 -8.06 -4.47 5.23
C GLN A 75 -8.69 -4.55 3.83
N ASN A 76 -9.69 -5.41 3.65
CA ASN A 76 -10.37 -5.57 2.38
C ASN A 76 -11.05 -4.27 1.91
N PHE A 77 -11.70 -3.54 2.82
CA PHE A 77 -12.30 -2.23 2.54
C PHE A 77 -11.27 -1.22 2.00
N PHE A 78 -10.09 -1.13 2.61
CA PHE A 78 -9.05 -0.22 2.13
C PHE A 78 -8.42 -0.68 0.81
N ILE A 79 -8.18 -1.98 0.63
CA ILE A 79 -7.63 -2.50 -0.64
C ILE A 79 -8.61 -2.32 -1.80
N ALA A 80 -9.91 -2.35 -1.53
CA ALA A 80 -10.94 -2.05 -2.52
C ALA A 80 -10.88 -0.59 -3.04
N GLN A 81 -10.35 0.35 -2.24
CA GLN A 81 -10.17 1.74 -2.68
C GLN A 81 -8.99 1.92 -3.65
N ILE A 82 -8.05 0.96 -3.71
CA ILE A 82 -6.98 0.97 -4.70
C ILE A 82 -7.57 0.55 -6.06
N PRO A 83 -7.50 1.38 -7.12
CA PRO A 83 -8.06 1.02 -8.42
C PRO A 83 -7.42 -0.24 -9.01
N ASP A 84 -8.19 -1.06 -9.72
CA ASP A 84 -7.63 -2.28 -10.35
C ASP A 84 -6.65 -1.96 -11.48
N ASN A 85 -6.82 -0.80 -12.13
CA ASN A 85 -5.89 -0.27 -13.12
C ASN A 85 -4.70 0.51 -12.51
N TRP A 86 -4.37 0.30 -11.23
CA TRP A 86 -3.27 1.00 -10.54
C TRP A 86 -1.93 0.93 -11.28
N ARG A 87 -1.65 -0.17 -11.99
CA ARG A 87 -0.42 -0.32 -12.79
C ARG A 87 -0.37 0.70 -13.93
N GLU A 88 -1.51 0.91 -14.60
CA GLU A 88 -1.61 1.87 -15.69
C GLU A 88 -1.49 3.30 -15.17
N ILE A 89 -2.13 3.60 -14.04
CA ILE A 89 -2.00 4.90 -13.36
C ILE A 89 -0.53 5.19 -13.04
N ASP A 90 0.17 4.23 -12.43
CA ASP A 90 1.59 4.31 -12.12
C ASP A 90 2.47 4.51 -13.38
N LEU A 91 2.20 3.77 -14.47
CA LEU A 91 2.93 3.89 -15.73
C LEU A 91 2.69 5.23 -16.43
N ARG A 92 1.43 5.68 -16.53
CA ARG A 92 1.05 6.97 -17.16
C ARG A 92 1.72 8.14 -16.44
N ARG A 93 1.79 8.11 -15.10
CA ARG A 93 2.51 9.13 -14.33
C ARG A 93 4.01 9.11 -14.60
N ARG A 94 4.62 7.92 -14.78
CA ARG A 94 6.04 7.82 -15.16
C ARG A 94 6.32 8.45 -16.53
N HIS A 95 5.39 8.29 -17.47
CA HIS A 95 5.54 8.85 -18.81
C HIS A 95 5.43 10.38 -18.81
N ARG A 96 4.48 10.95 -18.05
CA ARG A 96 4.35 12.41 -17.86
C ARG A 96 5.61 13.09 -17.29
N ARG A 97 6.51 12.36 -16.65
CA ARG A 97 7.79 12.89 -16.13
C ARG A 97 8.96 12.82 -17.12
N ARG A 98 8.80 12.10 -18.24
CA ARG A 98 9.84 11.96 -19.26
C ARG A 98 9.66 12.93 -20.42
N MET A 99 8.47 13.54 -20.53
CA MET A 99 8.17 14.68 -21.40
C MET A 99 8.46 15.97 -20.65
#